data_AF-A0A2V7PFY0-F1
#
_entry.id   AF-A0A2V7PFY0-F1
#
_cell.length_a   1.000
_cell.length_b   1.000
_cell.length_c   1.000
_cell.angle_alpha   90.00
_cell.angle_beta   90.00
_cell.angle_gamma   90.00
#
_symmetry.space_group_name_H-M   'P 1'
#
loop_
_entity.id
_entity.type
_entity.pdbx_description
1 polymer ?
#
loop_
_entity_poly.entity_id
_entity_poly.type
_entity_poly.pdbx_seq_one_letter_code
_entity_poly.pdbx_strand_id
1 'polypeptide(L)'
;MSGAPFTPIVGSDINGDGEKNDRAFIFNPALTADTAIANGMQALLAAAPSPIRSCLRRQLGGIAARNSCTGPWQASLDLQVNWRPEWFGLDRRLTVSLLTVNLLGGLDEWLHGRAQLRGWGYAAAPDPVLLYVRGFGPTTNQFRYAVNGRFGGIASASGGVTVPFQIGLQAHLAVGPGPIRRSATRQRALDLPAPATPPPANPITPILGLRDSLGCTPDQVAQLEAIADSLDARNRLLPESLDAAVRASAARDNAAWALERARAALTPEQWSKVPDAFKSRDPSPTSAK
;
A
#
# COMPACT_ATOMS: atom_id res chain seq x y z
N MET A 1 -7.69 -12.78 6.44
CA MET A 1 -6.49 -12.79 7.30
C MET A 1 -6.53 -14.02 8.20
N SER A 2 -5.39 -14.56 8.63
CA SER A 2 -5.36 -15.60 9.67
C SER A 2 -5.99 -15.07 10.97
N GLY A 3 -6.56 -15.95 11.79
CA GLY A 3 -7.16 -15.53 13.05
C GLY A 3 -6.16 -14.88 14.01
N ALA A 4 -6.67 -14.10 14.97
CA ALA A 4 -5.82 -13.50 15.99
C ALA A 4 -5.19 -14.59 16.88
N PRO A 5 -3.88 -14.49 17.19
CA PRO A 5 -3.26 -15.39 18.13
C PRO A 5 -3.71 -15.08 19.57
N PHE A 6 -3.82 -16.10 20.40
CA PHE A 6 -4.19 -15.97 21.80
C PHE A 6 -3.55 -17.05 22.67
N THR A 7 -3.52 -16.80 23.98
CA THR A 7 -2.91 -17.69 24.98
C THR A 7 -4.01 -18.42 25.75
N PRO A 8 -3.95 -19.75 25.89
CA PRO A 8 -4.80 -20.46 26.84
C PRO A 8 -4.49 -20.02 28.28
N ILE A 9 -5.49 -19.50 28.98
CA ILE A 9 -5.36 -19.00 30.36
C ILE A 9 -6.29 -19.71 31.34
N VAL A 10 -5.99 -19.56 32.62
CA VAL A 10 -6.91 -19.84 33.73
C VAL A 10 -7.77 -18.59 33.95
N GLY A 11 -9.07 -18.77 34.17
CA GLY A 11 -10.02 -17.67 34.36
C GLY A 11 -9.91 -16.93 35.72
N SER A 12 -8.87 -17.23 36.50
CA SER A 12 -8.59 -16.65 37.81
C SER A 12 -7.10 -16.35 37.89
N ASP A 13 -6.76 -15.38 38.73
CA ASP A 13 -5.41 -15.19 39.24
C ASP A 13 -5.11 -16.36 40.20
N ILE A 14 -4.17 -17.22 39.82
CA ILE A 14 -3.67 -18.36 40.60
C ILE A 14 -2.28 -18.11 41.17
N ASN A 15 -1.56 -17.10 40.68
CA ASN A 15 -0.21 -16.77 41.13
C ASN A 15 -0.18 -15.66 42.21
N GLY A 16 -1.29 -14.94 42.39
CA GLY A 16 -1.51 -13.91 43.40
C GLY A 16 -0.95 -12.53 43.04
N ASP A 17 -0.63 -12.26 41.77
CA ASP A 17 -0.09 -10.97 41.32
C ASP A 17 -1.16 -9.91 41.03
N GLY A 18 -2.44 -10.27 41.16
CA GLY A 18 -3.59 -9.39 40.94
C GLY A 18 -4.10 -9.38 39.49
N GLU A 19 -3.47 -10.11 38.57
CA GLU A 19 -3.82 -10.14 37.16
C GLU A 19 -4.42 -11.49 36.72
N LYS A 20 -5.53 -11.45 35.96
CA LYS A 20 -6.16 -12.67 35.42
C LYS A 20 -5.54 -13.08 34.09
N ASN A 21 -4.24 -13.33 34.08
CA ASN A 21 -3.47 -13.62 32.87
C ASN A 21 -2.65 -14.92 32.93
N ASP A 22 -2.87 -15.72 33.98
CA ASP A 22 -2.13 -16.96 34.22
C ASP A 22 -2.34 -17.98 33.11
N ARG A 23 -1.22 -18.49 32.58
CA ARG A 23 -1.26 -19.48 31.50
C ARG A 23 -1.76 -20.82 32.04
N ALA A 24 -2.68 -21.43 31.32
CA ALA A 24 -3.22 -22.73 31.72
C ALA A 24 -2.18 -23.85 31.53
N PHE A 25 -2.17 -24.82 32.44
CA PHE A 25 -1.56 -26.12 32.17
C PHE A 25 -2.49 -26.93 31.28
N ILE A 26 -1.99 -27.42 30.14
CA ILE A 26 -2.79 -28.18 29.19
C ILE A 26 -2.76 -29.65 29.60
N PHE A 27 -3.75 -30.08 30.36
CA PHE A 27 -3.82 -31.46 30.85
C PHE A 27 -3.93 -32.47 29.71
N ASN A 28 -3.12 -33.54 29.78
CA ASN A 28 -3.29 -34.69 28.92
C ASN A 28 -4.44 -35.57 29.48
N PRO A 29 -5.58 -35.71 28.77
CA PRO A 29 -6.71 -36.48 29.27
C PRO A 29 -6.41 -37.97 29.47
N ALA A 30 -5.37 -38.51 28.84
CA ALA A 30 -4.97 -39.91 29.01
C ALA A 30 -4.06 -40.15 30.22
N LEU A 31 -3.50 -39.09 30.82
CA LEU A 31 -2.51 -39.18 31.90
C LEU A 31 -2.95 -38.53 33.21
N THR A 32 -3.97 -37.66 33.19
CA THR A 32 -4.46 -37.02 34.40
C THR A 32 -5.30 -37.97 35.25
N ALA A 33 -5.08 -37.98 36.57
CA ALA A 33 -5.90 -38.73 37.52
C ALA A 33 -7.24 -38.05 37.83
N ASP A 34 -7.36 -36.75 37.53
CA ASP A 34 -8.61 -36.01 37.70
C ASP A 34 -9.58 -36.35 36.56
N THR A 35 -10.58 -37.17 36.88
CA THR A 35 -11.59 -37.63 35.92
C THR A 35 -12.44 -36.49 35.36
N ALA A 36 -12.67 -35.40 36.11
CA ALA A 36 -13.42 -34.25 35.62
C ALA A 36 -12.63 -33.50 34.54
N ILE A 37 -11.32 -33.32 34.77
CA ILE A 37 -10.42 -32.73 33.77
C ILE A 37 -10.27 -33.64 32.56
N ALA A 38 -10.09 -34.95 32.77
CA ALA A 38 -9.96 -35.93 31.68
C ALA A 38 -11.16 -35.88 30.73
N ASN A 39 -12.37 -36.01 31.31
CA ASN A 39 -13.62 -35.98 30.54
C ASN A 39 -13.83 -34.62 29.86
N GLY A 40 -13.55 -33.51 30.57
CA GLY A 40 -13.67 -32.16 30.02
C GLY A 40 -12.73 -31.90 28.84
N MET A 41 -11.47 -32.31 28.94
CA MET A 41 -10.48 -32.19 27.87
C MET A 41 -10.82 -33.08 26.67
N GLN A 42 -11.31 -34.32 26.90
CA GLN A 42 -11.76 -35.19 25.81
C GLN A 42 -12.93 -34.58 25.04
N ALA A 43 -13.95 -34.10 25.76
CA ALA A 43 -15.11 -33.44 25.16
C ALA A 43 -14.71 -32.19 24.36
N LEU A 44 -13.85 -31.35 24.93
CA LEU A 44 -13.32 -30.16 24.25
C LEU A 44 -12.55 -30.55 22.98
N LEU A 45 -11.62 -31.50 23.05
CA LEU A 45 -10.83 -31.92 21.90
C LEU A 45 -11.70 -32.56 20.81
N ALA A 46 -12.80 -33.23 21.16
CA ALA A 46 -13.75 -33.80 20.20
C ALA A 46 -14.55 -32.71 19.46
N ALA A 47 -15.04 -31.69 20.18
CA ALA A 47 -15.90 -30.65 19.62
C ALA A 47 -15.14 -29.46 19.00
N ALA A 48 -13.92 -29.16 19.46
CA ALA A 48 -13.18 -27.97 19.07
C ALA A 48 -12.81 -27.95 17.58
N PRO A 49 -12.76 -26.76 16.94
CA PRO A 49 -12.27 -26.59 15.57
C PRO A 49 -10.84 -27.11 15.39
N SER A 50 -10.50 -27.54 14.16
CA SER A 50 -9.19 -28.14 13.85
C SER A 50 -7.98 -27.31 14.31
N PRO A 51 -7.93 -25.97 14.11
CA PRO A 51 -6.82 -25.15 14.59
C PRO A 51 -6.65 -25.17 16.12
N ILE A 52 -7.75 -25.13 16.86
CA ILE A 52 -7.77 -25.15 18.33
C ILE A 52 -7.34 -26.53 18.84
N ARG A 53 -7.90 -27.60 18.27
CA ARG A 53 -7.55 -28.98 18.61
C ARG A 53 -6.06 -29.24 18.37
N SER A 54 -5.54 -28.76 17.24
CA SER A 54 -4.12 -28.87 16.89
C SER A 54 -3.23 -28.09 17.87
N CYS A 55 -3.64 -26.88 18.27
CA CYS A 55 -2.97 -26.08 19.29
C CYS A 55 -2.87 -26.81 20.64
N LEU A 56 -3.99 -27.34 21.14
CA LEU A 56 -4.04 -28.03 22.43
C LEU A 56 -3.22 -29.32 22.40
N ARG A 57 -3.34 -30.12 21.34
CA ARG A 57 -2.62 -31.40 21.19
C ARG A 57 -1.10 -31.24 21.25
N ARG A 58 -0.56 -30.18 20.64
CA ARG A 58 0.90 -29.91 20.66
C ARG A 58 1.44 -29.53 22.04
N GLN A 59 0.56 -29.12 22.97
CA GLN A 59 0.96 -28.56 24.26
C GLN A 59 0.55 -29.45 25.45
N LEU A 60 -0.03 -30.63 25.18
CA LEU A 60 -0.46 -31.55 26.23
C LEU A 60 0.70 -31.90 27.18
N GLY A 61 0.43 -31.83 28.49
CA GLY A 61 1.40 -32.11 29.54
C GLY A 61 2.33 -30.93 29.87
N GLY A 62 2.08 -29.74 29.31
CA GLY A 62 2.88 -28.53 29.58
C GLY A 62 2.03 -27.30 29.89
N ILE A 63 2.71 -26.25 30.38
CA ILE A 63 2.11 -24.92 30.50
C ILE A 63 1.97 -24.32 29.09
N ALA A 64 0.81 -23.72 28.81
CA ALA A 64 0.55 -23.10 27.53
C ALA A 64 1.63 -22.06 27.15
N ALA A 65 2.11 -22.12 25.92
CA ALA A 65 2.96 -21.10 25.34
C ALA A 65 2.12 -19.85 24.99
N ARG A 66 2.77 -18.68 25.07
CA ARG A 66 2.13 -17.39 24.75
C ARG A 66 1.77 -17.38 23.26
N ASN A 67 0.57 -16.89 22.94
CA ASN A 67 0.09 -16.72 21.56
C ASN A 67 0.15 -18.01 20.72
N SER A 68 0.01 -19.16 21.37
CA SER A 68 0.18 -20.48 20.77
C SER A 68 -1.05 -20.98 20.01
N CYS A 69 -2.23 -20.52 20.38
CA CYS A 69 -3.47 -20.82 19.68
C CYS A 69 -3.83 -19.68 18.72
N THR A 70 -4.52 -20.04 17.64
CA THR A 70 -4.99 -19.09 16.63
C THR A 70 -6.49 -19.21 16.52
N GLY A 71 -7.18 -18.07 16.57
CA GLY A 71 -8.63 -18.01 16.36
C GLY A 71 -9.05 -18.44 14.96
N PRO A 72 -10.36 -18.49 14.69
CA PRO A 72 -10.86 -18.69 13.33
C PRO A 72 -10.36 -17.60 12.39
N TRP A 73 -10.26 -17.92 11.10
CA TRP A 73 -9.93 -16.92 10.08
C TRP A 73 -10.99 -15.81 10.07
N GLN A 74 -10.55 -14.59 9.79
CA GLN A 74 -11.43 -13.42 9.70
C GLN A 74 -11.24 -12.77 8.34
N ALA A 75 -12.34 -12.44 7.67
CA ALA A 75 -12.32 -11.61 6.47
C ALA A 75 -12.84 -10.22 6.80
N SER A 76 -12.13 -9.22 6.30
CA SER A 76 -12.55 -7.83 6.27
C SER A 76 -12.38 -7.31 4.84
N LEU A 77 -13.27 -6.39 4.45
CA LEU A 77 -13.20 -5.62 3.22
C LEU A 77 -13.74 -4.24 3.55
N ASP A 78 -13.00 -3.22 3.14
CA ASP A 78 -13.40 -1.83 3.23
C ASP A 78 -13.18 -1.20 1.85
N LEU A 79 -14.17 -0.44 1.39
CA LEU A 79 -14.17 0.24 0.09
C LEU A 79 -13.93 1.74 0.28
N GLN A 80 -13.01 2.30 -0.49
CA GLN A 80 -12.85 3.75 -0.62
C GLN A 80 -12.88 4.14 -2.10
N VAL A 81 -13.88 4.93 -2.50
CA VAL A 81 -14.02 5.44 -3.86
C VAL A 81 -13.88 6.94 -3.85
N ASN A 82 -12.96 7.47 -4.65
CA ASN A 82 -12.76 8.90 -4.82
C ASN A 82 -13.10 9.27 -6.27
N TRP A 83 -14.06 10.17 -6.46
CA TRP A 83 -14.43 10.66 -7.79
C TRP A 83 -14.58 12.18 -7.83
N ARG A 84 -14.40 12.74 -9.03
CA ARG A 84 -14.55 14.18 -9.29
C ARG A 84 -15.60 14.38 -10.37
N PRO A 85 -16.88 14.59 -10.00
CA PRO A 85 -17.93 14.75 -10.97
C PRO A 85 -17.70 16.03 -11.81
N GLU A 86 -17.97 15.92 -13.10
CA GLU A 86 -17.93 17.04 -14.05
C GLU A 86 -19.34 17.61 -14.31
N TRP A 87 -20.36 16.94 -13.78
CA TRP A 87 -21.75 17.37 -13.88
C TRP A 87 -21.96 18.65 -13.05
N PHE A 88 -22.88 19.51 -13.50
CA PHE A 88 -23.17 20.84 -12.94
C PHE A 88 -22.10 21.93 -13.17
N GLY A 89 -21.17 21.74 -14.13
CA GLY A 89 -20.20 22.79 -14.50
C GLY A 89 -19.15 23.08 -13.42
N LEU A 90 -18.92 22.13 -12.52
CA LEU A 90 -18.02 22.28 -11.37
C LEU A 90 -16.54 22.06 -11.71
N ASP A 91 -16.13 21.95 -12.98
CA ASP A 91 -14.73 21.88 -13.46
C ASP A 91 -13.78 20.99 -12.61
N ARG A 92 -14.27 19.84 -12.11
CA ARG A 92 -13.52 18.92 -11.22
C ARG A 92 -13.09 19.56 -9.87
N ARG A 93 -13.68 20.69 -9.49
CA ARG A 93 -13.45 21.39 -8.21
C ARG A 93 -14.13 20.70 -7.03
N LEU A 94 -15.17 19.92 -7.30
CA LEU A 94 -15.80 19.03 -6.32
C LEU A 94 -15.06 17.69 -6.34
N THR A 95 -14.49 17.31 -5.20
CA THR A 95 -14.02 15.94 -4.95
C THR A 95 -15.01 15.29 -4.00
N VAL A 96 -15.56 14.14 -4.39
CA VAL A 96 -16.44 13.35 -3.55
C VAL A 96 -15.74 12.03 -3.22
N SER A 97 -15.79 11.65 -1.96
CA SER A 97 -15.18 10.45 -1.41
C SER A 97 -16.25 9.64 -0.70
N LEU A 98 -16.39 8.38 -1.08
CA LEU A 98 -17.20 7.38 -0.40
C LEU A 98 -16.24 6.43 0.33
N LEU A 99 -16.44 6.29 1.63
CA LEU A 99 -15.73 5.36 2.50
C LEU A 99 -16.75 4.39 3.10
N THR A 100 -16.42 3.11 3.15
CA THR A 100 -17.16 2.13 3.95
C THR A 100 -16.27 1.57 5.03
N VAL A 101 -16.82 1.37 6.23
CA VAL A 101 -16.17 0.62 7.31
C VAL A 101 -16.99 -0.63 7.60
N ASN A 102 -16.33 -1.77 7.71
CA ASN A 102 -16.94 -3.08 7.94
C ASN A 102 -17.97 -3.47 6.86
N LEU A 103 -17.60 -3.33 5.58
CA LEU A 103 -18.50 -3.64 4.46
C LEU A 103 -18.92 -5.12 4.46
N LEU A 104 -18.01 -6.05 4.77
CA LEU A 104 -18.36 -7.48 4.83
C LEU A 104 -19.36 -7.81 5.92
N GLY A 105 -19.29 -7.14 7.09
CA GLY A 105 -20.29 -7.33 8.14
C GLY A 105 -21.68 -6.87 7.70
N GLY A 106 -21.75 -5.73 7.00
CA GLY A 106 -23.00 -5.26 6.39
C GLY A 106 -23.54 -6.23 5.33
N LEU A 107 -22.66 -6.79 4.50
CA LEU A 107 -23.05 -7.78 3.47
C LEU A 107 -23.49 -9.12 4.07
N ASP A 108 -22.87 -9.56 5.17
CA ASP A 108 -23.26 -10.77 5.91
C ASP A 108 -24.66 -10.63 6.51
N GLU A 109 -24.93 -9.49 7.14
CA GLU A 109 -26.27 -9.16 7.64
C GLU A 109 -27.30 -9.05 6.52
N TRP A 110 -26.94 -8.44 5.38
CA TRP A 110 -27.84 -8.31 4.24
C TRP A 110 -28.15 -9.65 3.57
N LEU A 111 -27.15 -10.53 3.41
CA LEU A 111 -27.29 -11.80 2.70
C LEU A 111 -27.86 -12.92 3.58
N HIS A 112 -27.47 -13.00 4.84
CA HIS A 112 -27.84 -14.09 5.74
C HIS A 112 -28.86 -13.68 6.82
N GLY A 113 -29.13 -12.38 6.97
CA GLY A 113 -30.03 -11.86 7.99
C GLY A 113 -29.43 -11.91 9.40
N ARG A 114 -30.02 -11.11 10.31
CA ARG A 114 -29.53 -10.95 11.70
C ARG A 114 -29.54 -12.24 12.52
N ALA A 115 -30.39 -13.20 12.17
CA ALA A 115 -30.55 -14.47 12.89
C ALA A 115 -29.52 -15.54 12.48
N GLN A 116 -28.83 -15.38 11.35
CA GLN A 116 -27.93 -16.41 10.78
C GLN A 116 -26.62 -15.81 10.24
N LEU A 117 -26.09 -14.79 10.93
CA LEU A 117 -24.79 -14.19 10.59
C LEU A 117 -23.69 -15.26 10.51
N ARG A 118 -22.88 -15.20 9.45
CA ARG A 118 -21.72 -16.09 9.26
C ARG A 118 -20.46 -15.55 9.91
N GLY A 119 -20.50 -14.33 10.42
CA GLY A 119 -19.39 -13.70 11.13
C GLY A 119 -18.42 -12.96 10.20
N TRP A 120 -18.84 -12.53 9.01
CA TRP A 120 -17.95 -11.74 8.15
C TRP A 120 -17.75 -10.34 8.73
N GLY A 121 -16.54 -9.78 8.66
CA GLY A 121 -16.27 -8.44 9.17
C GLY A 121 -16.31 -8.30 10.71
N TYR A 122 -16.64 -9.36 11.45
CA TYR A 122 -16.61 -9.35 12.91
C TYR A 122 -15.25 -9.84 13.44
N ALA A 123 -14.51 -8.95 14.09
CA ALA A 123 -13.32 -9.31 14.85
C ALA A 123 -13.74 -9.85 16.24
N ALA A 124 -14.31 -11.06 16.29
CA ALA A 124 -14.58 -11.70 17.56
C ALA A 124 -13.27 -12.26 18.14
N ALA A 125 -12.89 -11.78 19.33
CA ALA A 125 -11.82 -12.40 20.11
C ALA A 125 -12.26 -13.80 20.54
N PRO A 126 -11.47 -14.86 20.27
CA PRO A 126 -11.73 -16.18 20.83
C PRO A 126 -11.70 -16.13 22.36
N ASP A 127 -12.55 -16.92 23.02
CA ASP A 127 -12.48 -17.08 24.49
C ASP A 127 -11.14 -17.75 24.88
N PRO A 128 -10.24 -17.05 25.59
CA PRO A 128 -8.92 -17.57 25.94
C PRO A 128 -8.96 -18.45 27.19
N VAL A 129 -10.07 -18.49 27.94
CA VAL A 129 -10.16 -19.20 29.21
C VAL A 129 -10.31 -20.69 28.95
N LEU A 130 -9.27 -21.46 29.22
CA LEU A 130 -9.31 -22.92 29.11
C LEU A 130 -9.82 -23.57 30.40
N LEU A 131 -9.42 -23.04 31.55
CA LEU A 131 -9.67 -23.63 32.86
C LEU A 131 -10.32 -22.63 33.81
N TYR A 132 -11.35 -23.08 34.53
CA TYR A 132 -11.92 -22.38 35.68
C TYR A 132 -11.47 -23.06 36.97
N VAL A 133 -11.06 -22.27 37.96
CA VAL A 133 -10.78 -22.78 39.30
C VAL A 133 -12.11 -23.07 39.99
N ARG A 134 -12.30 -24.32 40.44
CA ARG A 134 -13.47 -24.76 41.22
C ARG A 134 -13.22 -24.74 42.72
N GLY A 135 -11.97 -24.82 43.14
CA GLY A 135 -11.58 -24.77 44.55
C GLY A 135 -10.10 -25.08 44.72
N PHE A 136 -9.66 -25.07 45.98
CA PHE A 136 -8.29 -25.39 46.37
C PHE A 136 -8.31 -26.52 47.40
N GLY A 137 -7.52 -27.56 47.17
CA GLY A 137 -7.32 -28.66 48.12
C GLY A 137 -6.16 -28.32 49.05
N PRO A 138 -6.39 -28.01 50.34
CA PRO A 138 -5.32 -27.61 51.26
C PRO A 138 -4.40 -28.77 51.67
N THR A 139 -4.85 -30.02 51.54
CA THR A 139 -4.04 -31.21 51.84
C THR A 139 -3.07 -31.55 50.70
N THR A 140 -3.45 -31.26 49.46
CA THR A 140 -2.65 -31.54 48.26
C THR A 140 -1.95 -30.30 47.72
N ASN A 141 -2.24 -29.12 48.27
CA ASN A 141 -1.81 -27.81 47.77
C ASN A 141 -2.04 -27.65 46.26
N GLN A 142 -3.21 -28.08 45.79
CA GLN A 142 -3.55 -28.08 44.37
C GLN A 142 -4.91 -27.44 44.12
N PHE A 143 -4.97 -26.66 43.05
CA PHE A 143 -6.23 -26.17 42.51
C PHE A 143 -6.99 -27.30 41.82
N ARG A 144 -8.31 -27.32 42.03
CA ARG A 144 -9.25 -28.16 41.27
C ARG A 144 -9.79 -27.33 40.12
N TYR A 145 -9.72 -27.86 38.91
CA TYR A 145 -10.12 -27.15 37.70
C TYR A 145 -11.38 -27.75 37.06
N ALA A 146 -12.09 -26.93 36.31
CA ALA A 146 -13.08 -27.36 35.34
C ALA A 146 -12.70 -26.82 33.96
N VAL A 147 -12.79 -27.67 32.93
CA VAL A 147 -12.46 -27.31 31.55
C VAL A 147 -13.59 -26.50 30.94
N ASN A 148 -13.26 -25.40 30.28
CA ASN A 148 -14.19 -24.65 29.45
C ASN A 148 -14.43 -25.39 28.13
N GLY A 149 -15.59 -26.03 27.98
CA GLY A 149 -15.97 -26.71 26.73
C GLY A 149 -16.14 -25.78 25.52
N ARG A 150 -16.20 -24.45 25.74
CA ARG A 150 -16.31 -23.43 24.69
C ARG A 150 -15.01 -22.72 24.37
N PHE A 151 -13.87 -23.20 24.90
CA PHE A 151 -12.55 -22.62 24.68
C PHE A 151 -12.25 -22.38 23.19
N GLY A 152 -11.74 -21.19 22.87
CA GLY A 152 -11.45 -20.78 21.49
C GLY A 152 -12.70 -20.56 20.63
N GLY A 153 -13.89 -20.75 21.19
CA GLY A 153 -15.14 -20.33 20.58
C GLY A 153 -15.16 -18.82 20.46
N ILE A 154 -15.58 -18.33 19.30
CA ILE A 154 -16.02 -16.96 19.16
C ILE A 154 -17.35 -16.86 19.89
N ALA A 155 -17.43 -16.01 20.91
CA ALA A 155 -18.70 -15.70 21.54
C ALA A 155 -19.59 -15.08 20.45
N SER A 156 -20.43 -15.90 19.81
CA SER A 156 -21.37 -15.42 18.82
C SER A 156 -22.24 -14.37 19.50
N ALA A 157 -22.13 -13.12 19.06
CA ALA A 157 -23.17 -12.09 19.17
C ALA A 157 -23.77 -11.79 20.57
N SER A 158 -23.09 -12.07 21.68
CA SER A 158 -23.66 -11.87 23.05
C SER A 158 -22.86 -10.94 23.96
N GLY A 159 -21.66 -10.50 23.55
CA GLY A 159 -20.84 -9.54 24.30
C GLY A 159 -21.18 -8.06 24.08
N GLY A 160 -22.26 -7.73 23.36
CA GLY A 160 -22.74 -6.36 23.17
C GLY A 160 -21.88 -5.43 22.29
N VAL A 161 -20.63 -5.81 21.98
CA VAL A 161 -19.76 -5.03 21.09
C VAL A 161 -19.99 -5.47 19.65
N THR A 162 -20.90 -4.76 18.97
CA THR A 162 -21.09 -4.88 17.53
C THR A 162 -20.26 -3.80 16.83
N VAL A 163 -19.49 -4.16 15.79
CA VAL A 163 -18.91 -3.16 14.89
C VAL A 163 -19.93 -2.95 13.77
N PRO A 164 -20.72 -1.85 13.76
CA PRO A 164 -21.69 -1.64 12.70
C PRO A 164 -21.00 -1.39 11.36
N PHE A 165 -21.64 -1.76 10.26
CA PHE A 165 -21.22 -1.24 8.97
C PHE A 165 -21.49 0.27 8.93
N GLN A 166 -20.56 1.05 8.38
CA GLN A 166 -20.70 2.50 8.27
C GLN A 166 -20.39 2.95 6.85
N ILE A 167 -21.12 3.99 6.41
CA ILE A 167 -20.89 4.65 5.13
C ILE A 167 -20.58 6.12 5.42
N GLY A 168 -19.37 6.56 5.06
CA GLY A 168 -18.95 7.94 5.11
C GLY A 168 -18.97 8.55 3.72
N LEU A 169 -19.69 9.66 3.55
CA LEU A 169 -19.65 10.48 2.34
C LEU A 169 -18.98 11.81 2.67
N GLN A 170 -17.87 12.11 2.00
CA GLN A 170 -17.15 13.36 2.15
C GLN A 170 -17.16 14.12 0.82
N ALA A 171 -17.46 15.41 0.87
CA ALA A 171 -17.41 16.30 -0.29
C ALA A 171 -16.47 17.46 0.03
N HIS A 172 -15.50 17.70 -0.86
CA HIS A 172 -14.57 18.81 -0.78
C HIS A 172 -14.74 19.71 -2.01
N LEU A 173 -15.15 20.95 -1.79
CA LEU A 173 -15.35 21.95 -2.84
C LEU A 173 -14.24 23.01 -2.78
N ALA A 174 -13.46 23.13 -3.84
CA ALA A 174 -12.50 24.22 -3.96
C ALA A 174 -13.20 25.55 -4.30
N VAL A 175 -13.24 26.47 -3.33
CA VAL A 175 -13.83 27.81 -3.46
C VAL A 175 -12.73 28.85 -3.68
N GLY A 176 -12.83 29.61 -4.78
CA GLY A 176 -11.84 30.61 -5.19
C GLY A 176 -11.62 30.61 -6.70
N PRO A 177 -10.86 31.58 -7.25
CA PRO A 177 -10.34 31.44 -8.60
C PRO A 177 -9.53 30.14 -8.62
N GLY A 178 -10.06 29.12 -9.30
CA GLY A 178 -9.30 27.90 -9.58
C GLY A 178 -7.99 28.32 -10.25
N PRO A 179 -6.94 27.49 -10.22
CA PRO A 179 -5.72 27.82 -10.95
C PRO A 179 -6.15 28.19 -12.36
N ILE A 180 -6.05 29.49 -12.70
CA ILE A 180 -6.41 29.98 -14.02
C ILE A 180 -5.59 29.11 -14.94
N ARG A 181 -6.33 28.38 -15.75
CA ARG A 181 -5.86 27.37 -16.67
C ARG A 181 -4.78 28.03 -17.55
N ARG A 182 -3.50 27.98 -17.12
CA ARG A 182 -2.33 28.15 -18.02
C ARG A 182 -2.37 27.12 -19.17
N SER A 183 -3.31 26.20 -19.13
CA SER A 183 -3.65 25.22 -20.17
C SER A 183 -4.75 25.67 -21.16
N ALA A 184 -5.53 26.75 -20.95
CA ALA A 184 -6.60 27.15 -21.89
C ALA A 184 -6.04 27.89 -23.10
N THR A 185 -5.04 28.74 -22.86
CA THR A 185 -4.21 29.31 -23.93
C THR A 185 -3.47 28.21 -24.71
N ARG A 186 -3.23 27.06 -24.08
CA ARG A 186 -2.61 25.88 -24.70
C ARG A 186 -3.59 25.09 -25.58
N GLN A 187 -4.86 25.00 -25.19
CA GLN A 187 -5.90 24.30 -25.97
C GLN A 187 -6.38 25.09 -27.18
N ARG A 188 -6.47 26.41 -27.11
CA ARG A 188 -6.80 27.22 -28.30
C ARG A 188 -5.64 27.27 -29.33
N ALA A 189 -4.43 26.91 -28.91
CA ALA A 189 -3.30 26.66 -29.80
C ALA A 189 -3.27 25.23 -30.38
N LEU A 190 -4.12 24.32 -29.89
CA LEU A 190 -4.21 22.92 -30.36
C LEU A 190 -5.24 22.71 -31.48
N ASP A 191 -6.18 23.65 -31.70
CA ASP A 191 -7.19 23.57 -32.77
C ASP A 191 -6.76 24.28 -34.08
N LEU A 192 -5.61 24.95 -34.08
CA LEU A 192 -4.94 25.34 -35.32
C LEU A 192 -4.05 24.16 -35.73
N PRO A 193 -4.08 23.68 -36.99
CA PRO A 193 -3.07 22.75 -37.45
C PRO A 193 -1.71 23.40 -37.18
N ALA A 194 -0.93 22.80 -36.29
CA ALA A 194 0.42 23.25 -36.03
C ALA A 194 1.13 23.30 -37.39
N PRO A 195 1.76 24.41 -37.79
CA PRO A 195 2.65 24.37 -38.95
C PRO A 195 3.61 23.21 -38.68
N ALA A 196 3.84 22.37 -39.68
CA ALA A 196 4.75 21.24 -39.56
C ALA A 196 6.13 21.80 -39.18
N THR A 197 6.41 21.88 -37.88
CA THR A 197 7.69 22.31 -37.39
C THR A 197 8.63 21.15 -37.68
N PRO A 198 9.68 21.35 -38.49
CA PRO A 198 10.68 20.32 -38.70
C PRO A 198 11.23 19.88 -37.34
N PRO A 199 11.71 18.63 -37.21
CA PRO A 199 12.30 18.14 -35.97
C PRO A 199 13.34 19.16 -35.45
N PRO A 200 13.42 19.37 -34.12
CA PRO A 200 14.36 20.34 -33.56
C PRO A 200 15.76 20.02 -34.08
N ALA A 201 16.35 20.97 -34.80
CA ALA A 201 17.68 20.80 -35.38
C ALA A 201 18.69 20.51 -34.27
N ASN A 202 19.58 19.56 -34.51
CA ASN A 202 20.62 19.17 -33.55
C ASN A 202 21.52 20.38 -33.25
N PRO A 203 21.57 20.88 -31.99
CA PRO A 203 22.31 22.09 -31.64
C PRO A 203 23.83 21.92 -31.71
N ILE A 204 24.33 20.68 -31.83
CA ILE A 204 25.76 20.39 -31.96
C ILE A 204 26.23 20.59 -33.40
N THR A 205 25.35 20.44 -34.40
CA THR A 205 25.71 20.60 -35.82
C THR A 205 26.22 22.02 -36.15
N PRO A 206 25.60 23.11 -35.68
CA PRO A 206 26.16 24.47 -35.85
C PRO A 206 27.50 24.66 -35.12
N ILE A 207 27.69 24.04 -33.95
CA ILE A 207 28.94 24.12 -33.18
C ILE A 207 30.08 23.41 -33.94
N LEU A 208 29.80 22.24 -34.54
CA LEU A 208 30.72 21.54 -35.44
C LEU A 208 31.09 22.39 -36.66
N GLY A 209 30.16 23.19 -37.19
CA GLY A 209 30.41 24.14 -38.28
C GLY A 209 31.37 25.28 -37.91
N LEU A 210 31.56 25.55 -36.61
CA LEU A 210 32.49 26.55 -36.10
C LEU A 210 33.88 25.99 -35.75
N ARG A 211 34.12 24.68 -35.94
CA ARG A 211 35.34 23.99 -35.51
C ARG A 211 36.66 24.69 -35.87
N ASP A 212 36.74 25.24 -37.08
CA ASP A 212 37.94 25.91 -37.59
C ASP A 212 38.16 27.27 -36.89
N SER A 213 37.08 28.00 -36.63
CA SER A 213 37.11 29.29 -35.91
C SER A 213 37.38 29.14 -34.41
N LEU A 214 36.97 28.00 -33.84
CA LEU A 214 37.22 27.63 -32.45
C LEU A 214 38.62 27.03 -32.24
N GLY A 215 39.32 26.63 -33.32
CA GLY A 215 40.61 25.97 -33.26
C GLY A 215 40.52 24.60 -32.59
N CYS A 216 39.47 23.82 -32.90
CA CYS A 216 39.27 22.49 -32.33
C CYS A 216 40.34 21.51 -32.82
N THR A 217 40.84 20.63 -31.93
CA THR A 217 41.71 19.52 -32.34
C THR A 217 40.91 18.43 -33.06
N PRO A 218 41.56 17.54 -33.84
CA PRO A 218 40.87 16.41 -34.47
C PRO A 218 40.12 15.53 -33.46
N ASP A 219 40.69 15.34 -32.26
CA ASP A 219 40.05 14.58 -31.19
C ASP A 219 38.80 15.29 -30.65
N GLN A 220 38.83 16.62 -30.52
CA GLN A 220 37.67 17.40 -30.09
C GLN A 220 36.55 17.37 -31.15
N VAL A 221 36.91 17.39 -32.43
CA VAL A 221 35.94 17.26 -33.53
C VAL A 221 35.27 15.88 -33.47
N ALA A 222 36.04 14.81 -33.33
CA ALA A 222 35.51 13.45 -33.19
C ALA A 222 34.59 13.30 -31.96
N GLN A 223 34.92 13.94 -30.83
CA GLN A 223 34.06 13.96 -29.65
C GLN A 223 32.73 14.68 -29.88
N LEU A 224 32.76 15.84 -30.55
CA LEU A 224 31.55 16.59 -30.88
C LEU A 224 30.67 15.84 -31.89
N GLU A 225 31.25 15.16 -32.88
CA GLU A 225 30.53 14.29 -33.81
C GLU A 225 29.83 13.13 -33.08
N ALA A 226 30.54 12.45 -32.18
CA ALA A 226 29.96 11.38 -31.37
C ALA A 226 28.82 11.87 -30.45
N ILE A 227 28.92 13.11 -29.93
CA ILE A 227 27.83 13.72 -29.15
C ILE A 227 26.62 14.01 -30.04
N ALA A 228 26.83 14.53 -31.25
CA ALA A 228 25.77 14.80 -32.22
C ALA A 228 25.02 13.52 -32.60
N ASP A 229 25.74 12.44 -32.94
CA ASP A 229 25.15 11.14 -33.29
C ASP A 229 24.37 10.52 -32.13
N SER A 230 24.91 10.65 -30.90
CA SER A 230 24.24 10.14 -29.70
C SER A 230 22.95 10.92 -29.39
N LEU A 231 22.92 12.22 -29.65
CA LEU A 231 21.70 13.03 -29.52
C LEU A 231 20.63 12.58 -30.54
N ASP A 232 21.02 12.38 -31.79
CA ASP A 232 20.11 11.90 -32.84
C ASP A 232 19.55 10.52 -32.51
N ALA A 233 20.39 9.60 -32.03
CA ALA A 233 19.96 8.28 -31.59
C ALA A 233 18.95 8.37 -30.42
N ARG A 234 19.21 9.22 -29.41
CA ARG A 234 18.29 9.43 -28.28
C ARG A 234 16.94 9.99 -28.72
N ASN A 235 16.93 10.90 -29.68
CA ASN A 235 15.69 11.48 -30.21
C ASN A 235 14.90 10.47 -31.06
N ARG A 236 15.57 9.58 -31.81
CA ARG A 236 14.92 8.49 -32.57
C ARG A 236 14.24 7.45 -31.66
N LEU A 237 14.72 7.28 -30.43
CA LEU A 237 14.15 6.33 -29.47
C LEU A 237 12.86 6.84 -28.80
N LEU A 238 12.46 8.10 -29.02
CA LEU A 238 11.20 8.63 -28.50
C LEU A 238 10.02 8.05 -29.29
N PRO A 239 9.10 7.26 -28.67
CA PRO A 239 7.99 6.65 -29.37
C PRO A 239 7.09 7.69 -30.06
N GLU A 240 6.69 7.41 -31.30
CA GLU A 240 5.75 8.27 -32.04
C GLU A 240 4.37 8.36 -31.38
N SER A 241 4.03 7.37 -30.54
CA SER A 241 2.80 7.34 -29.75
C SER A 241 2.77 8.32 -28.57
N LEU A 242 3.89 8.96 -28.21
CA LEU A 242 3.92 9.97 -27.15
C LEU A 242 3.21 11.26 -27.59
N ASP A 243 2.57 11.93 -26.66
CA ASP A 243 2.05 13.29 -26.89
C ASP A 243 3.15 14.22 -27.41
N ALA A 244 2.83 15.02 -28.44
CA ALA A 244 3.79 15.95 -29.05
C ALA A 244 4.44 16.91 -28.04
N ALA A 245 3.70 17.32 -27.01
CA ALA A 245 4.22 18.17 -25.93
C ALA A 245 5.22 17.44 -25.02
N VAL A 246 5.00 16.15 -24.75
CA VAL A 246 5.91 15.31 -23.95
C VAL A 246 7.17 15.02 -24.75
N ARG A 247 7.02 14.69 -26.04
CA ARG A 247 8.15 14.49 -26.97
C ARG A 247 9.01 15.75 -27.10
N ALA A 248 8.39 16.92 -27.21
CA ALA A 248 9.09 18.19 -27.25
C ALA A 248 9.84 18.49 -25.94
N SER A 249 9.29 18.12 -24.77
CA SER A 249 10.00 18.25 -23.49
C SER A 249 11.23 17.34 -23.45
N ALA A 250 11.07 16.06 -23.80
CA ALA A 250 12.17 15.11 -23.82
C ALA A 250 13.28 15.50 -24.80
N ALA A 251 12.93 16.05 -25.96
CA ALA A 251 13.89 16.57 -26.93
C ALA A 251 14.70 17.77 -26.39
N ARG A 252 14.09 18.66 -25.59
CA ARG A 252 14.80 19.76 -24.91
C ARG A 252 15.78 19.23 -23.87
N ASP A 253 15.38 18.23 -23.10
CA ASP A 253 16.24 17.61 -22.08
C ASP A 253 17.43 16.90 -22.73
N ASN A 254 17.21 16.20 -23.84
CA ASN A 254 18.26 15.60 -24.64
C ASN A 254 19.23 16.65 -25.23
N ALA A 255 18.71 17.77 -25.74
CA ALA A 255 19.52 18.88 -26.24
C ALA A 255 20.38 19.52 -25.14
N ALA A 256 19.82 19.73 -23.95
CA ALA A 256 20.56 20.24 -22.79
C ALA A 256 21.70 19.29 -22.38
N TRP A 257 21.43 17.98 -22.38
CA TRP A 257 22.46 16.96 -22.15
C TRP A 257 23.60 17.04 -23.17
N ALA A 258 23.29 17.22 -24.46
CA ALA A 258 24.31 17.31 -25.50
C ALA A 258 25.17 18.57 -25.36
N LEU A 259 24.57 19.71 -25.04
CA LEU A 259 25.28 20.97 -24.83
C LEU A 259 26.23 20.93 -23.64
N GLU A 260 25.83 20.30 -22.53
CA GLU A 260 26.73 20.08 -21.38
C GLU A 260 27.94 19.22 -21.75
N ARG A 261 27.76 18.20 -22.59
CA ARG A 261 28.88 17.36 -23.06
C ARG A 261 29.78 18.09 -24.04
N ALA A 262 29.21 18.91 -24.94
CA ALA A 262 29.98 19.74 -25.84
C ALA A 262 30.82 20.78 -25.08
N ARG A 263 30.25 21.37 -24.02
CA ARG A 263 30.97 22.25 -23.11
C ARG A 263 32.13 21.57 -22.40
N ALA A 264 31.99 20.30 -22.03
CA ALA A 264 33.06 19.52 -21.41
C ALA A 264 34.16 19.08 -22.39
N ALA A 265 33.83 18.93 -23.68
CA ALA A 265 34.79 18.57 -24.73
C ALA A 265 35.66 19.74 -25.22
N LEU A 266 35.14 20.97 -25.11
CA LEU A 266 35.83 22.21 -25.48
C LEU A 266 36.53 22.84 -24.28
N THR A 267 37.65 23.53 -24.51
CA THR A 267 38.28 24.32 -23.42
C THR A 267 37.39 25.51 -23.04
N PRO A 268 37.54 26.08 -21.83
CA PRO A 268 36.77 27.27 -21.42
C PRO A 268 36.90 28.45 -22.38
N GLU A 269 38.07 28.64 -22.99
CA GLU A 269 38.36 29.69 -23.97
C GLU A 269 37.73 29.41 -25.33
N GLN A 270 37.56 28.15 -25.70
CA GLN A 270 36.85 27.74 -26.92
C GLN A 270 35.34 27.87 -26.71
N TRP A 271 34.81 27.43 -25.57
CA TRP A 271 33.39 27.53 -25.24
C TRP A 271 32.90 28.98 -25.14
N SER A 272 33.74 29.90 -24.67
CA SER A 272 33.39 31.32 -24.60
C SER A 272 33.17 31.95 -25.99
N LYS A 273 33.86 31.44 -27.03
CA LYS A 273 33.72 31.88 -28.42
C LYS A 273 32.48 31.32 -29.13
N VAL A 274 31.81 30.32 -28.56
CA VAL A 274 30.55 29.81 -29.11
C VAL A 274 29.48 30.90 -28.97
N PRO A 275 28.73 31.25 -30.02
CA PRO A 275 27.61 32.20 -29.93
C PRO A 275 26.54 31.74 -28.92
N ASP A 276 25.99 32.67 -28.14
CA ASP A 276 24.99 32.35 -27.12
C ASP A 276 23.70 31.75 -27.70
N ALA A 277 23.41 32.04 -28.97
CA ALA A 277 22.32 31.42 -29.72
C ALA A 277 22.43 29.88 -29.83
N PHE A 278 23.65 29.33 -29.74
CA PHE A 278 23.89 27.88 -29.78
C PHE A 278 24.11 27.28 -28.39
N LYS A 279 24.11 28.10 -27.32
CA LYS A 279 24.19 27.64 -25.92
C LYS A 279 22.80 27.47 -25.29
N SER A 280 21.73 27.86 -25.98
CA SER A 280 20.36 27.85 -25.45
C SER A 280 19.69 26.47 -25.56
N ARG A 281 18.80 26.19 -24.61
CA ARG A 281 18.04 24.92 -24.52
C ARG A 281 16.85 24.85 -25.48
N ASP A 282 16.49 25.97 -26.09
CA ASP A 282 15.39 26.06 -27.03
C ASP A 282 15.96 26.19 -28.45
N PRO A 283 15.70 25.21 -29.34
CA PRO A 283 15.96 25.37 -30.76
C PRO A 283 14.93 26.35 -31.33
N SER A 284 15.12 27.64 -31.08
CA SER A 284 14.28 28.68 -31.67
C SER A 284 14.66 28.86 -33.14
N PRO A 285 13.68 28.95 -34.06
CA PRO A 285 13.95 29.31 -35.44
C PRO A 285 14.41 30.77 -35.45
N THR A 286 15.63 31.02 -35.93
CA THR A 286 16.11 32.38 -36.16
C THR A 286 15.35 32.93 -37.36
N SER A 287 14.47 33.90 -37.13
CA SER A 287 14.00 34.79 -38.20
C SER A 287 15.21 35.59 -38.70
N ALA A 288 15.72 35.24 -39.88
CA ALA A 288 16.61 36.10 -40.64
C ALA A 288 15.74 37.05 -41.50
N LYS A 289 16.05 38.33 -41.38
CA LYS A 289 15.60 39.40 -42.27
C LYS A 289 16.54 39.50 -43.45
#